data_AF-A0A1D6EM16-F1
#
_entry.id   AF-A0A1D6EM16-F1
#
_cell.length_a   1.000
_cell.length_b   1.000
_cell.length_c   1.000
_cell.angle_alpha   90.00
_cell.angle_beta   90.00
_cell.angle_gamma   90.00
#
_symmetry.space_group_name_H-M   'P 1'
#
loop_
_entity.id
_entity.type
_entity.pdbx_description
1 polymer ?
#
loop_
_entity_poly.entity_id
_entity_poly.type
_entity_poly.pdbx_seq_one_letter_code
_entity_poly.pdbx_strand_id
1 'polypeptide(L)'
;MPFHEVLQQPHKRFIDVIGIVIHLAPLEHIGGRPYREAILMDSRWDIIVVGIWPELLQRNALRWVLARENKSIIIGTMLRHNKLHSKFYYT
;
A
#
# COMPACT_ATOMS: atom_id res chain seq x y z
N MET A 1 -6.48 -9.99 -6.02
CA MET A 1 -6.17 -9.78 -7.45
C MET A 1 -4.66 -9.69 -7.60
N PRO A 2 -4.06 -10.38 -8.59
CA PRO A 2 -2.62 -10.27 -8.91
C PRO A 2 -2.21 -8.87 -9.36
N PHE A 3 -0.96 -8.46 -9.17
CA PHE A 3 -0.59 -7.04 -9.32
C PHE A 3 -0.64 -6.54 -10.77
N HIS A 4 -0.24 -7.35 -11.75
CA HIS A 4 -0.39 -7.01 -13.17
C HIS A 4 -1.85 -6.74 -13.60
N GLU A 5 -2.83 -7.41 -12.99
CA GLU A 5 -4.26 -7.12 -13.22
C GLU A 5 -4.72 -5.87 -12.48
N VAL A 6 -4.20 -5.66 -11.26
CA VAL A 6 -4.48 -4.51 -10.41
C VAL A 6 -4.14 -3.20 -11.12
N LEU A 7 -2.98 -3.14 -11.78
CA LEU A 7 -2.53 -1.97 -12.54
C LEU A 7 -3.46 -1.63 -13.72
N GLN A 8 -4.17 -2.62 -14.26
CA GLN A 8 -5.10 -2.43 -15.38
C GLN A 8 -6.48 -1.93 -14.93
N GLN A 9 -6.80 -2.02 -13.63
CA GLN A 9 -8.13 -1.72 -13.13
C GLN A 9 -8.54 -0.26 -13.37
N PRO A 10 -9.84 0.04 -13.54
CA PRO A 10 -10.33 1.41 -13.65
C PRO A 10 -9.95 2.28 -12.44
N HIS A 11 -9.88 3.60 -12.67
CA HIS A 11 -9.71 4.55 -11.58
C HIS A 11 -10.90 4.47 -10.60
N LYS A 12 -10.63 4.64 -9.30
CA LYS A 12 -11.59 4.57 -8.18
C LYS A 12 -12.19 3.17 -7.94
N ARG A 13 -11.75 2.13 -8.64
CA ARG A 13 -12.16 0.76 -8.32
C ARG A 13 -11.55 0.32 -6.99
N PHE A 14 -12.34 -0.44 -6.23
CA PHE A 14 -11.88 -1.16 -5.05
C PHE A 14 -11.29 -2.50 -5.43
N ILE A 15 -10.15 -2.84 -4.85
CA ILE A 15 -9.42 -4.09 -5.11
C ILE A 15 -8.94 -4.71 -3.80
N ASP A 16 -8.72 -6.02 -3.85
CA ASP A 16 -8.03 -6.76 -2.80
C ASP A 16 -6.71 -7.28 -3.35
N VAL A 17 -5.64 -7.17 -2.57
CA VAL A 17 -4.27 -7.53 -2.94
C VAL A 17 -3.58 -8.28 -1.81
N ILE A 18 -2.60 -9.10 -2.18
CA ILE A 18 -1.70 -9.77 -1.26
C ILE A 18 -0.27 -9.62 -1.77
N GLY A 19 0.66 -9.23 -0.91
CA GLY A 19 2.07 -9.10 -1.30
C GLY A 19 2.98 -8.94 -0.10
N ILE A 20 4.27 -9.15 -0.33
CA ILE A 20 5.31 -8.94 0.69
C ILE A 20 5.73 -7.48 0.71
N VAL A 21 5.96 -6.92 1.90
CA VAL A 21 6.53 -5.58 2.04
C VAL A 21 8.02 -5.66 1.71
N ILE A 22 8.44 -4.95 0.67
CA ILE A 22 9.85 -4.86 0.30
C ILE A 22 10.46 -3.50 0.68
N HIS A 23 9.64 -2.46 0.83
CA HIS A 23 10.09 -1.15 1.25
C HIS A 23 8.97 -0.39 1.96
N LEU A 24 9.37 0.44 2.93
CA LEU A 24 8.49 1.39 3.59
C LEU A 24 9.15 2.76 3.51
N ALA A 25 8.50 3.69 2.81
CA ALA A 25 9.00 5.03 2.60
C ALA A 25 9.08 5.82 3.92
N PRO A 26 9.88 6.90 3.99
CA PRO A 26 9.85 7.85 5.09
C PRO A 26 8.44 8.38 5.36
N LEU A 27 8.20 8.88 6.58
CA LEU A 27 6.94 9.55 6.90
C LEU A 27 6.95 10.93 6.23
N GLU A 28 5.89 11.23 5.47
CA GLU A 28 5.66 12.51 4.83
C GLU A 28 4.44 13.21 5.43
N HIS A 29 4.25 14.50 5.12
CA HIS A 29 3.07 15.26 5.51
C HIS A 29 2.42 15.89 4.28
N ILE A 30 1.20 15.47 3.97
CA ILE A 30 0.41 15.99 2.85
C ILE A 30 -0.78 16.73 3.43
N GLY A 31 -0.89 18.04 3.17
CA GLY A 31 -1.98 18.88 3.71
C GLY A 31 -2.05 18.87 5.25
N GLY A 32 -0.90 18.80 5.93
CA GLY A 32 -0.81 18.72 7.38
C GLY A 32 -1.15 17.36 8.00
N ARG A 33 -1.46 16.35 7.17
CA ARG A 33 -1.76 14.98 7.63
C ARG A 33 -0.57 14.04 7.37
N PRO A 34 -0.18 13.20 8.34
CA PRO A 34 0.89 12.24 8.12
C PRO A 34 0.51 11.21 7.05
N TYR A 35 1.45 10.90 6.18
CA TYR A 35 1.28 10.00 5.04
C TYR A 35 2.52 9.15 4.87
N ARG A 36 2.36 7.90 4.43
CA ARG A 36 3.49 7.01 4.16
C ARG A 36 3.14 6.04 3.04
N GLU A 37 4.16 5.58 2.33
CA GLU A 37 4.01 4.56 1.31
C GLU A 37 4.65 3.24 1.71
N ALA A 38 3.99 2.13 1.40
CA ALA A 38 4.55 0.80 1.41
C ALA A 38 4.65 0.30 -0.03
N ILE A 39 5.81 -0.25 -0.39
CA ILE A 39 6.01 -0.94 -1.66
C ILE A 39 5.80 -2.43 -1.40
N LEU A 40 4.81 -2.99 -2.09
CA LEU A 40 4.50 -4.41 -2.05
C LEU A 40 5.02 -5.08 -3.31
N MET A 41 5.43 -6.34 -3.17
CA MET A 41 5.78 -7.21 -4.28
C MET A 41 4.95 -8.50 -4.24
N ASP A 42 4.46 -8.97 -5.39
CA ASP A 42 3.80 -10.26 -5.50
C ASP A 42 4.78 -11.38 -5.93
N SER A 43 4.28 -12.61 -6.09
CA SER A 43 5.11 -13.77 -6.46
C SER A 43 5.67 -13.70 -7.89
N ARG A 44 5.18 -12.78 -8.73
CA ARG A 44 5.66 -12.55 -10.09
C ARG A 44 6.72 -11.45 -10.17
N TRP A 45 7.13 -10.90 -9.03
CA TRP A 45 8.02 -9.74 -8.94
C TRP A 45 7.38 -8.44 -9.44
N ASP A 46 6.06 -8.43 -9.64
CA ASP A 46 5.32 -7.20 -9.91
C ASP A 46 5.28 -6.37 -8.62
N ILE A 47 5.37 -5.05 -8.74
CA ILE A 47 5.34 -4.12 -7.60
C ILE A 47 4.17 -3.16 -7.67
N ILE A 48 3.62 -2.82 -6.51
CA ILE A 48 2.63 -1.75 -6.36
C ILE A 48 2.99 -0.84 -5.18
N VAL A 49 2.52 0.40 -5.25
CA VAL A 49 2.68 1.40 -4.18
C VAL A 49 1.35 1.56 -3.44
N VAL A 50 1.36 1.31 -2.13
CA VAL A 50 0.21 1.49 -1.25
C VAL A 50 0.43 2.70 -0.35
N GLY A 51 -0.43 3.69 -0.47
CA GLY A 51 -0.50 4.85 0.40
C GLY A 51 -1.26 4.55 1.69
N ILE A 52 -0.68 4.93 2.82
CA ILE A 52 -1.18 4.69 4.16
C ILE A 52 -1.43 6.04 4.84
N TRP A 53 -2.68 6.26 5.23
CA TRP A 53 -3.14 7.49 5.88
C TRP A 53 -3.05 7.41 7.43
N PRO A 54 -3.16 8.54 8.14
CA PRO A 54 -2.87 8.68 9.57
C PRO A 54 -3.59 7.66 10.45
N GLU A 55 -4.86 7.37 10.15
CA GLU A 55 -5.73 6.54 10.98
C GLU A 55 -5.19 5.12 11.07
N LEU A 56 -4.62 4.61 9.96
CA LEU A 56 -4.00 3.30 9.88
C LEU A 56 -2.54 3.31 10.31
N LEU A 57 -1.82 4.42 10.07
CA LEU A 57 -0.45 4.59 10.56
C LEU A 57 -0.42 4.60 12.08
N GLN A 58 -1.30 5.34 12.76
CA GLN A 58 -1.31 5.44 14.21
C GLN A 58 -1.76 4.13 14.87
N ARG A 59 -2.82 3.50 14.36
CA ARG A 59 -3.33 2.23 14.91
C ARG A 59 -2.36 1.06 14.77
N ASN A 60 -1.51 1.06 13.73
CA ASN A 60 -0.64 -0.08 13.41
C ASN A 60 0.84 0.32 13.25
N ALA A 61 1.29 1.43 13.86
CA ALA A 61 2.64 1.99 13.64
C ALA A 61 3.75 0.95 13.82
N LEU A 62 3.72 0.22 14.94
CA LEU A 62 4.70 -0.82 15.24
C LEU A 62 4.66 -1.97 14.23
N ARG A 63 3.45 -2.38 13.80
CA ARG A 63 3.28 -3.46 12.82
C ARG A 63 3.85 -3.07 11.46
N TRP A 64 3.72 -1.81 11.05
CA TRP A 64 4.31 -1.33 9.79
C TRP A 64 5.83 -1.30 9.83
N VAL A 65 6.42 -0.87 10.95
CA VAL A 65 7.89 -0.91 11.15
C VAL A 65 8.39 -2.35 11.09
N LEU A 66 7.74 -3.26 11.81
CA LEU A 66 8.10 -4.68 11.81
C LEU A 66 7.84 -5.36 10.46
N ALA A 67 6.81 -4.95 9.72
CA ALA A 67 6.49 -5.52 8.42
C ALA A 67 7.62 -5.31 7.41
N ARG A 68 8.32 -4.16 7.50
CA ARG A 68 9.53 -3.91 6.70
C ARG A 68 10.66 -4.84 7.09
N GLU A 69 11.01 -4.91 8.36
CA GLU A 69 12.15 -5.70 8.85
C GLU A 69 11.97 -7.20 8.59
N ASN A 70 10.74 -7.69 8.80
CA ASN A 70 10.41 -9.10 8.70
C ASN A 70 9.95 -9.52 7.29
N LYS A 71 9.97 -8.62 6.30
CA LYS A 71 9.44 -8.85 4.95
C LYS A 71 8.04 -9.47 4.97
N SER A 72 7.18 -8.95 5.85
CA SER A 72 5.91 -9.58 6.14
C SER A 72 4.96 -9.54 4.95
N ILE A 73 4.10 -10.55 4.85
CA ILE A 73 2.99 -10.57 3.91
C ILE A 73 1.90 -9.62 4.43
N ILE A 74 1.41 -8.76 3.56
CA ILE A 74 0.26 -7.90 3.80
C ILE A 74 -0.87 -8.32 2.88
N ILE A 75 -2.07 -8.36 3.46
CA ILE A 75 -3.33 -8.46 2.75
C ILE A 75 -3.98 -7.07 2.81
N GLY A 76 -4.09 -6.41 1.67
CA GLY A 76 -4.78 -5.13 1.53
C GLY A 76 -6.16 -5.38 0.96
N THR A 77 -7.21 -5.14 1.74
CA THR A 77 -8.59 -5.27 1.28
C THR A 77 -9.23 -3.92 1.05
N MET A 78 -10.16 -3.81 0.11
CA MET A 78 -10.86 -2.58 -0.24
C MET A 78 -9.92 -1.41 -0.52
N LEU A 79 -8.77 -1.68 -1.14
CA LEU A 79 -7.88 -0.61 -1.56
C LEU A 79 -8.48 0.12 -2.76
N ARG A 80 -8.50 1.44 -2.71
CA ARG A 80 -8.98 2.28 -3.80
C ARG A 80 -7.86 2.61 -4.77
N HIS A 81 -8.05 2.23 -6.03
CA HIS A 81 -7.10 2.52 -7.10
C HIS A 81 -7.14 3.99 -7.53
N ASN A 82 -5.98 4.65 -7.48
CA ASN A 82 -5.79 6.00 -7.97
C ASN A 82 -4.77 6.05 -9.11
N LYS A 83 -5.26 6.09 -10.36
CA LYS A 83 -4.41 6.22 -11.55
C LYS A 83 -3.67 7.56 -11.63
N LEU A 84 -4.16 8.63 -11.01
CA LEU A 84 -3.51 9.94 -11.09
C LEU A 84 -2.13 9.95 -10.42
N HIS A 85 -1.96 9.10 -9.41
CA HIS A 85 -0.70 8.97 -8.67
C HIS A 85 -0.11 7.56 -8.78
N SER A 86 -0.69 6.67 -9.60
CA SER A 86 -0.34 5.25 -9.70
C SER A 86 -0.24 4.55 -8.34
N LYS A 87 -1.18 4.87 -7.43
CA LYS A 87 -1.17 4.45 -6.02
C LYS A 87 -2.49 3.80 -5.61
N PHE A 88 -2.42 2.98 -4.58
CA PHE A 88 -3.57 2.34 -3.94
C PHE A 88 -3.70 2.82 -2.51
N TYR A 89 -4.90 3.15 -2.06
CA TYR A 89 -5.11 3.71 -0.72
C TYR A 89 -6.14 2.90 0.05
N TYR A 90 -5.94 2.78 1.36
CA TYR A 90 -7.06 2.45 2.23
C TYR A 90 -8.03 3.64 2.25
N THR A 91 -9.33 3.34 2.11
CA THR A 91 -10.41 4.32 2.28
C THR A 91 -10.91 4.37 3.70
#